data_AF-A0A920N0M8-F1
#
_entry.id   AF-A0A920N0M8-F1
#
_cell.length_a   1.000
_cell.length_b   1.000
_cell.length_c   1.000
_cell.angle_alpha   90.00
_cell.angle_beta   90.00
_cell.angle_gamma   90.00
#
_symmetry.space_group_name_H-M   'P 1'
#
loop_
_entity.id
_entity.type
_entity.pdbx_description
1 polymer ?
#
loop_
_entity_poly.entity_id
_entity_poly.type
_entity_poly.pdbx_seq_one_letter_code
_entity_poly.pdbx_strand_id
1 'polypeptide(L)'
;MVSSLTVTSSGRSTGWAIRANGGTQRSLRLDRTNLTGFTNGIEIRDALGVSIRECRIGHTHPTNPKGIGIRIGNGRTHGGNGVTIEDCYFSSLDKAIVTHAQACLVSRPIIELCHTGIETHGITSVLSPWYDSTTDVAHVNVQPNTIGGGRSGTGVLLLGYGSSGWKMMYGTDAERQRSVILPERLDFPPGEDASRPRGVSFGQVVIDSHGVVHARDFKKLPE
;
A
#
# COMPACT_ATOMS: atom_id res chain seq x y z
N MET A 1 12.51 -18.06 -8.66
CA MET A 1 12.98 -16.65 -8.63
C MET A 1 12.90 -16.12 -10.05
N VAL A 2 12.32 -14.94 -10.24
CA VAL A 2 12.36 -14.18 -11.50
C VAL A 2 13.07 -12.88 -11.18
N SER A 3 14.09 -12.53 -11.95
CA SER A 3 14.87 -11.31 -11.70
C SER A 3 15.34 -10.67 -12.99
N SER A 4 15.47 -9.35 -13.01
CA SER A 4 16.02 -8.60 -14.17
C SER A 4 15.24 -8.84 -15.46
N LEU A 5 13.92 -8.97 -15.34
CA LEU A 5 13.01 -9.19 -16.44
C LEU A 5 12.41 -7.86 -16.91
N THR A 6 12.42 -7.60 -18.22
CA THR A 6 11.67 -6.50 -18.82
C THR A 6 10.57 -7.07 -19.70
N VAL A 7 9.32 -6.70 -19.42
CA VAL A 7 8.16 -7.07 -20.23
C VAL A 7 7.48 -5.80 -20.72
N THR A 8 7.41 -5.67 -22.04
CA THR A 8 6.84 -4.50 -22.72
C THR A 8 5.71 -4.93 -23.64
N SER A 9 4.58 -4.23 -23.57
CA SER A 9 3.44 -4.39 -24.48
C SER A 9 3.18 -3.06 -25.21
N SER A 10 2.73 -3.12 -26.47
CA SER A 10 2.52 -1.96 -27.34
C SER A 10 1.23 -1.17 -27.05
N GLY A 11 0.64 -1.33 -25.86
CA GLY A 11 -0.28 -0.34 -25.28
C GLY A 11 -1.76 -0.72 -25.22
N ARG A 12 -2.14 -2.01 -25.37
CA ARG A 12 -3.55 -2.43 -25.30
C ARG A 12 -3.81 -3.79 -24.62
N SER A 13 -2.82 -4.38 -23.97
CA SER A 13 -3.04 -5.66 -23.29
C SER A 13 -3.92 -5.45 -22.05
N THR A 14 -5.15 -5.97 -22.07
CA THR A 14 -6.12 -5.92 -20.96
C THR A 14 -5.78 -6.90 -19.83
N GLY A 15 -4.73 -7.72 -20.01
CA GLY A 15 -4.32 -8.75 -19.07
C GLY A 15 -3.35 -8.26 -17.98
N TRP A 16 -2.72 -9.25 -17.35
CA TRP A 16 -1.63 -9.08 -16.39
C TRP A 16 -0.29 -9.33 -17.08
N ALA A 17 0.71 -8.49 -16.84
CA ALA A 17 2.07 -8.71 -17.35
C ALA A 17 2.71 -9.96 -16.75
N ILE A 18 2.52 -10.17 -15.43
CA ILE A 18 2.91 -11.40 -14.73
C ILE A 18 1.70 -11.92 -13.97
N ARG A 19 1.42 -13.22 -14.12
CA ARG A 19 0.26 -13.84 -13.50
C ARG A 19 0.60 -15.22 -12.94
N ALA A 20 0.49 -15.38 -11.63
CA ALA A 20 0.76 -16.63 -10.93
C ALA A 20 -0.53 -17.17 -10.28
N ASN A 21 -1.16 -18.14 -10.96
CA ASN A 21 -2.48 -18.68 -10.59
C ASN A 21 -2.51 -20.19 -10.35
N GLY A 22 -1.42 -20.89 -10.62
CA GLY A 22 -1.34 -22.35 -10.51
C GLY A 22 -1.10 -22.76 -9.06
N GLY A 23 -2.15 -22.79 -8.25
CA GLY A 23 -2.07 -23.15 -6.83
C GLY A 23 -1.33 -22.13 -5.98
N THR A 24 -0.90 -22.55 -4.79
CA THR A 24 -0.20 -21.70 -3.81
C THR A 24 1.22 -21.40 -4.26
N GLN A 25 1.55 -20.12 -4.35
CA GLN A 25 2.87 -19.62 -4.69
C GLN A 25 3.68 -19.45 -3.40
N ARG A 26 4.53 -20.43 -3.11
CA ARG A 26 5.37 -20.46 -1.90
C ARG A 26 6.76 -19.90 -2.20
N SER A 27 7.21 -18.94 -1.38
CA SER A 27 8.57 -18.40 -1.45
C SER A 27 8.96 -17.85 -2.82
N LEU A 28 7.96 -17.40 -3.60
CA LEU A 28 8.19 -16.78 -4.89
C LEU A 28 8.88 -15.43 -4.68
N ARG A 29 9.91 -15.18 -5.49
CA ARG A 29 10.65 -13.92 -5.48
C ARG A 29 10.67 -13.33 -6.88
N LEU A 30 10.22 -12.08 -7.00
CA LEU A 30 10.27 -11.24 -8.19
C LEU A 30 11.14 -10.02 -7.88
N ASP A 31 12.29 -9.87 -8.55
CA ASP A 31 13.19 -8.72 -8.31
C ASP A 31 13.47 -7.94 -9.60
N ARG A 32 13.70 -6.63 -9.49
CA ARG A 32 14.27 -5.81 -10.57
C ARG A 32 13.55 -5.99 -11.91
N THR A 33 12.23 -6.03 -11.87
CA THR A 33 11.39 -6.29 -13.04
C THR A 33 10.78 -4.99 -13.54
N ASN A 34 10.83 -4.75 -14.85
CA ASN A 34 10.20 -3.59 -15.49
C ASN A 34 9.00 -4.04 -16.34
N LEU A 35 7.80 -3.61 -15.97
CA LEU A 35 6.54 -3.98 -16.60
C LEU A 35 5.86 -2.73 -17.16
N THR A 36 5.74 -2.65 -18.48
CA THR A 36 5.17 -1.47 -19.15
C THR A 36 4.22 -1.81 -20.30
N GLY A 37 3.17 -1.01 -20.46
CA GLY A 37 2.19 -1.13 -21.55
C GLY A 37 1.14 -2.23 -21.38
N PHE A 38 0.99 -2.76 -20.17
CA PHE A 38 -0.09 -3.65 -19.75
C PHE A 38 -1.10 -2.88 -18.90
N THR A 39 -2.37 -3.27 -18.96
CA THR A 39 -3.38 -2.73 -18.04
C THR A 39 -3.07 -3.10 -16.59
N ASN A 40 -2.55 -4.30 -16.32
CA ASN A 40 -2.18 -4.72 -14.97
C ASN A 40 -0.75 -5.25 -14.92
N GLY A 41 -0.07 -5.04 -13.79
CA GLY A 41 1.31 -5.51 -13.59
C GLY A 41 1.37 -6.97 -13.16
N ILE A 42 1.33 -7.22 -11.85
CA ILE A 42 1.56 -8.54 -11.24
C ILE A 42 0.32 -9.01 -10.48
N GLU A 43 -0.21 -10.18 -10.81
CA GLU A 43 -1.20 -10.88 -9.99
C GLU A 43 -0.62 -12.17 -9.42
N ILE A 44 -0.68 -12.31 -8.09
CA ILE A 44 -0.35 -13.55 -7.39
C ILE A 44 -1.58 -13.92 -6.56
N ARG A 45 -2.26 -14.99 -6.99
CA ARG A 45 -3.58 -15.31 -6.45
C ARG A 45 -3.54 -15.87 -5.04
N ASP A 46 -2.54 -16.70 -4.73
CA ASP A 46 -2.38 -17.35 -3.43
C ASP A 46 -0.91 -17.29 -3.02
N ALA A 47 -0.55 -16.31 -2.19
CA ALA A 47 0.83 -15.98 -1.87
C ALA A 47 1.21 -16.44 -0.46
N LEU A 48 2.27 -17.23 -0.31
CA LEU A 48 2.85 -17.58 0.99
C LEU A 48 4.35 -17.29 1.02
N GLY A 49 4.79 -16.32 1.81
CA GLY A 49 6.21 -15.97 1.91
C GLY A 49 6.77 -15.34 0.64
N VAL A 50 5.96 -14.56 -0.10
CA VAL A 50 6.33 -13.99 -1.40
C VAL A 50 7.03 -12.65 -1.23
N SER A 51 8.05 -12.38 -2.06
CA SER A 51 8.74 -11.09 -2.11
C SER A 51 8.74 -10.50 -3.52
N ILE A 52 8.36 -9.22 -3.64
CA ILE A 52 8.40 -8.44 -4.87
C ILE A 52 9.25 -7.20 -4.60
N ARG A 53 10.39 -7.07 -5.26
CA ARG A 53 11.38 -6.04 -4.93
C ARG A 53 11.90 -5.28 -6.13
N GLU A 54 12.17 -3.99 -5.97
CA GLU A 54 12.85 -3.17 -6.97
C GLU A 54 12.17 -3.20 -8.35
N CYS A 55 10.84 -3.37 -8.37
CA CYS A 55 10.07 -3.47 -9.61
C CYS A 55 9.59 -2.09 -10.06
N ARG A 56 9.61 -1.86 -11.37
CA ARG A 56 8.99 -0.69 -12.01
C ARG A 56 7.75 -1.15 -12.75
N ILE A 57 6.59 -0.65 -12.35
CA ILE A 57 5.31 -1.07 -12.93
C ILE A 57 4.51 0.18 -13.30
N GLY A 58 4.13 0.30 -14.56
CA GLY A 58 3.28 1.42 -14.95
C GLY A 58 2.78 1.35 -16.38
N HIS A 59 1.93 2.31 -16.71
CA HIS A 59 1.43 2.47 -18.07
C HIS A 59 2.23 3.52 -18.84
N THR A 60 2.29 3.36 -20.16
CA THR A 60 2.80 4.36 -21.10
C THR A 60 1.90 5.59 -21.27
N HIS A 61 0.72 5.64 -20.65
CA HIS A 61 -0.27 6.72 -20.86
C HIS A 61 -0.60 7.43 -19.54
N PRO A 62 0.11 8.51 -19.21
CA PRO A 62 0.03 9.16 -17.90
C PRO A 62 -1.28 9.90 -17.63
N THR A 63 -2.12 10.12 -18.64
CA THR A 63 -3.37 10.89 -18.54
C THR A 63 -4.62 10.04 -18.32
N ASN A 64 -4.47 8.71 -18.20
CA ASN A 64 -5.60 7.80 -18.00
C ASN A 64 -5.22 6.66 -17.05
N PRO A 65 -5.02 6.95 -15.74
CA PRO A 65 -4.63 5.94 -14.75
C PRO A 65 -5.65 4.79 -14.72
N LYS A 66 -5.20 3.57 -15.05
CA LYS A 66 -6.06 2.40 -15.18
C LYS A 66 -5.38 1.13 -14.71
N GLY A 67 -6.20 0.19 -14.23
CA GLY A 67 -5.76 -1.13 -13.81
C GLY A 67 -4.88 -1.12 -12.56
N ILE A 68 -4.27 -2.27 -12.27
CA ILE A 68 -3.64 -2.52 -10.97
C ILE A 68 -2.16 -2.87 -11.13
N GLY A 69 -1.30 -2.22 -10.37
CA GLY A 69 0.14 -2.48 -10.38
C GLY A 69 0.46 -3.86 -9.83
N ILE A 70 0.16 -4.10 -8.55
CA ILE A 70 0.29 -5.41 -7.91
C ILE A 70 -1.03 -5.79 -7.26
N ARG A 71 -1.49 -7.02 -7.52
CA ARG A 71 -2.57 -7.65 -6.78
C ARG A 71 -2.10 -8.92 -6.10
N ILE A 72 -2.37 -9.00 -4.80
CA ILE A 72 -2.20 -10.22 -4.00
C ILE A 72 -3.57 -10.71 -3.56
N GLY A 73 -3.93 -11.93 -3.94
CA GLY A 73 -5.28 -12.45 -3.69
C GLY A 73 -6.30 -12.05 -4.75
N ASN A 74 -7.56 -12.43 -4.54
CA ASN A 74 -8.67 -12.09 -5.42
C ASN A 74 -9.92 -11.55 -4.70
N GLY A 75 -9.83 -11.32 -3.38
CA GLY A 75 -10.92 -10.79 -2.57
C GLY A 75 -12.16 -11.67 -2.50
N ARG A 76 -12.06 -12.96 -2.85
CA ARG A 76 -13.17 -13.90 -2.82
C ARG A 76 -12.78 -15.19 -2.12
N THR A 77 -11.83 -15.89 -2.71
CA THR A 77 -11.47 -17.26 -2.33
C THR A 77 -9.99 -17.42 -2.01
N HIS A 78 -9.15 -16.47 -2.41
CA HIS A 78 -7.70 -16.55 -2.24
C HIS A 78 -7.14 -15.21 -1.77
N GLY A 79 -6.16 -15.29 -0.87
CA GLY A 79 -5.45 -14.15 -0.29
C GLY A 79 -3.95 -14.40 -0.28
N GLY A 80 -3.33 -14.16 0.86
CA GLY A 80 -1.94 -14.53 1.08
C GLY A 80 -1.52 -14.37 2.53
N ASN A 81 -0.29 -14.76 2.84
CA ASN A 81 0.34 -14.55 4.14
C ASN A 81 1.86 -14.34 3.98
N GLY A 82 2.42 -13.39 4.74
CA GLY A 82 3.86 -13.12 4.74
C GLY A 82 4.33 -12.60 3.39
N VAL A 83 3.74 -11.50 2.93
CA VAL A 83 4.07 -10.89 1.63
C VAL A 83 4.90 -9.64 1.85
N THR A 84 5.96 -9.46 1.09
CA THR A 84 6.79 -8.26 1.10
C THR A 84 6.82 -7.62 -0.27
N ILE A 85 6.48 -6.35 -0.36
CA ILE A 85 6.62 -5.49 -1.53
C ILE A 85 7.57 -4.36 -1.15
N GLU A 86 8.71 -4.23 -1.80
CA GLU A 86 9.78 -3.36 -1.33
C GLU A 86 10.48 -2.61 -2.48
N ASP A 87 10.75 -1.32 -2.28
CA ASP A 87 11.50 -0.47 -3.22
C ASP A 87 10.93 -0.47 -4.65
N CYS A 88 9.60 -0.59 -4.79
CA CYS A 88 8.91 -0.61 -6.07
C CYS A 88 8.42 0.78 -6.49
N TYR A 89 8.47 1.06 -7.79
CA TYR A 89 7.93 2.28 -8.41
C TYR A 89 6.65 1.97 -9.19
N PHE A 90 5.61 2.74 -8.94
CA PHE A 90 4.29 2.61 -9.55
C PHE A 90 3.89 3.92 -10.23
N SER A 91 3.41 3.83 -11.48
CA SER A 91 2.93 5.02 -12.18
C SER A 91 1.76 4.76 -13.13
N SER A 92 0.81 5.71 -13.19
CA SER A 92 -0.27 5.74 -14.19
C SER A 92 -1.25 4.57 -14.05
N LEU A 93 -1.66 4.25 -12.81
CA LEU A 93 -2.51 3.09 -12.47
C LEU A 93 -3.79 3.53 -11.75
N ASP A 94 -4.88 2.77 -11.86
CA ASP A 94 -6.04 3.02 -11.00
C ASP A 94 -5.66 2.72 -9.54
N LYS A 95 -5.01 1.59 -9.29
CA LYS A 95 -4.49 1.24 -7.96
C LYS A 95 -3.05 0.74 -8.05
N ALA A 96 -2.12 1.32 -7.29
CA ALA A 96 -0.74 0.84 -7.32
C ALA A 96 -0.62 -0.57 -6.70
N ILE A 97 -1.20 -0.76 -5.51
CA ILE A 97 -1.18 -2.04 -4.80
C ILE A 97 -2.59 -2.36 -4.29
N VAL A 98 -3.04 -3.59 -4.53
CA VAL A 98 -4.25 -4.18 -3.92
C VAL A 98 -3.85 -5.47 -3.24
N THR A 99 -3.99 -5.55 -1.91
CA THR A 99 -3.58 -6.74 -1.16
C THR A 99 -4.71 -7.29 -0.30
N HIS A 100 -4.94 -8.59 -0.44
CA HIS A 100 -5.76 -9.39 0.46
C HIS A 100 -4.91 -10.32 1.34
N ALA A 101 -3.60 -10.08 1.42
CA ALA A 101 -2.71 -10.85 2.26
C ALA A 101 -2.80 -10.42 3.73
N GLN A 102 -2.62 -11.39 4.61
CA GLN A 102 -2.32 -11.18 6.02
C GLN A 102 -0.80 -11.02 6.19
N ALA A 103 -0.36 -10.28 7.21
CA ALA A 103 1.06 -9.99 7.44
C ALA A 103 1.78 -9.51 6.16
N CYS A 104 1.23 -8.49 5.52
CA CYS A 104 1.82 -7.85 4.35
C CYS A 104 2.72 -6.69 4.80
N LEU A 105 3.93 -6.59 4.26
CA LEU A 105 4.81 -5.43 4.39
C LEU A 105 4.93 -4.77 3.01
N VAL A 106 4.64 -3.48 2.95
CA VAL A 106 4.93 -2.61 1.81
C VAL A 106 5.97 -1.59 2.26
N SER A 107 7.17 -1.61 1.72
CA SER A 107 8.28 -0.78 2.19
C SER A 107 8.86 0.07 1.07
N ARG A 108 9.01 1.38 1.33
CA ARG A 108 9.55 2.40 0.42
C ARG A 108 8.95 2.34 -1.00
N PRO A 109 7.62 2.22 -1.17
CA PRO A 109 7.03 2.37 -2.49
C PRO A 109 7.13 3.84 -2.94
N ILE A 110 7.33 4.05 -4.23
CA ILE A 110 7.14 5.35 -4.90
C ILE A 110 5.90 5.23 -5.77
N ILE A 111 4.89 6.05 -5.49
CA ILE A 111 3.57 5.98 -6.14
C ILE A 111 3.26 7.33 -6.79
N GLU A 112 3.10 7.30 -8.12
CA GLU A 112 2.86 8.49 -8.94
C GLU A 112 1.65 8.30 -9.86
N LEU A 113 0.93 9.37 -10.19
CA LEU A 113 -0.13 9.34 -11.22
C LEU A 113 -1.13 8.19 -11.03
N CYS A 114 -1.48 7.87 -9.79
CA CYS A 114 -2.44 6.82 -9.48
C CYS A 114 -3.80 7.40 -9.05
N HIS A 115 -4.88 6.64 -9.04
CA HIS A 115 -6.06 7.09 -8.30
C HIS A 115 -5.92 6.70 -6.83
N THR A 116 -5.65 5.42 -6.57
CA THR A 116 -5.38 4.88 -5.24
C THR A 116 -3.95 4.37 -5.16
N GLY A 117 -3.25 4.70 -4.08
CA GLY A 117 -1.95 4.12 -3.79
C GLY A 117 -2.06 2.68 -3.34
N ILE A 118 -2.36 2.48 -2.06
CA ILE A 118 -2.41 1.14 -1.45
C ILE A 118 -3.82 0.86 -0.97
N GLU A 119 -4.47 -0.14 -1.57
CA GLU A 119 -5.72 -0.71 -1.07
C GLU A 119 -5.42 -2.02 -0.34
N THR A 120 -5.78 -2.09 0.93
CA THR A 120 -5.59 -3.28 1.76
C THR A 120 -6.90 -3.82 2.30
N HIS A 121 -7.09 -5.13 2.14
CA HIS A 121 -8.19 -5.90 2.71
C HIS A 121 -7.71 -6.86 3.80
N GLY A 122 -6.42 -6.87 4.13
CA GLY A 122 -5.84 -7.67 5.21
C GLY A 122 -5.09 -6.80 6.23
N ILE A 123 -4.12 -7.40 6.91
CA ILE A 123 -3.22 -6.72 7.85
C ILE A 123 -1.95 -6.33 7.09
N THR A 124 -1.75 -5.02 6.90
CA THR A 124 -0.64 -4.47 6.13
C THR A 124 0.15 -3.45 6.94
N SER A 125 1.48 -3.56 6.96
CA SER A 125 2.37 -2.51 7.41
C SER A 125 2.95 -1.79 6.19
N VAL A 126 2.89 -0.48 6.17
CA VAL A 126 3.44 0.39 5.12
C VAL A 126 4.56 1.21 5.74
N LEU A 127 5.78 1.06 5.22
CA LEU A 127 6.96 1.76 5.73
C LEU A 127 7.50 2.69 4.65
N SER A 128 7.81 3.92 5.05
CA SER A 128 8.41 5.00 4.28
C SER A 128 7.83 5.24 2.87
N PRO A 129 6.48 5.27 2.67
CA PRO A 129 5.93 5.45 1.33
C PRO A 129 6.06 6.90 0.85
N TRP A 130 6.31 7.06 -0.46
CA TRP A 130 6.27 8.36 -1.12
C TRP A 130 5.13 8.41 -2.15
N TYR A 131 4.32 9.48 -2.08
CA TYR A 131 3.19 9.72 -2.98
C TYR A 131 3.32 11.08 -3.68
N ASP A 132 3.12 11.12 -4.99
CA ASP A 132 2.98 12.41 -5.66
C ASP A 132 1.59 13.04 -5.43
N SER A 133 1.51 14.35 -5.68
CA SER A 133 0.28 15.14 -5.57
C SER A 133 -0.78 14.77 -6.60
N THR A 134 -0.47 13.94 -7.60
CA THR A 134 -1.42 13.52 -8.63
C THR A 134 -2.11 12.21 -8.26
N THR A 135 -1.65 11.55 -7.19
CA THR A 135 -2.36 10.40 -6.63
C THR A 135 -3.60 10.87 -5.89
N ASP A 136 -4.78 10.83 -6.50
CA ASP A 136 -5.85 11.81 -6.21
C ASP A 136 -7.09 11.28 -5.45
N VAL A 137 -7.28 9.98 -5.29
CA VAL A 137 -8.41 9.40 -4.53
C VAL A 137 -8.00 9.05 -3.11
N ALA A 138 -6.96 8.25 -2.95
CA ALA A 138 -6.48 7.84 -1.62
C ALA A 138 -5.03 7.36 -1.69
N HIS A 139 -4.20 7.76 -0.73
CA HIS A 139 -2.85 7.23 -0.58
C HIS A 139 -2.89 5.82 0.03
N VAL A 140 -3.77 5.64 1.02
CA VAL A 140 -4.08 4.35 1.64
C VAL A 140 -5.59 4.22 1.80
N ASN A 141 -6.11 3.08 1.37
CA ASN A 141 -7.51 2.71 1.45
C ASN A 141 -7.65 1.37 2.19
N VAL A 142 -8.30 1.36 3.35
CA VAL A 142 -8.53 0.13 4.14
C VAL A 142 -9.96 -0.36 3.91
N GLN A 143 -10.06 -1.51 3.26
CA GLN A 143 -11.32 -2.12 2.90
C GLN A 143 -11.62 -3.33 3.79
N PRO A 144 -12.90 -3.71 3.98
CA PRO A 144 -13.26 -4.95 4.66
C PRO A 144 -12.56 -6.17 4.04
N ASN A 145 -12.14 -7.10 4.90
CA ASN A 145 -11.70 -8.40 4.43
C ASN A 145 -12.93 -9.15 3.91
N THR A 146 -12.83 -9.68 2.69
CA THR A 146 -13.92 -10.37 2.01
C THR A 146 -13.64 -11.87 1.84
N ILE A 147 -12.45 -12.34 2.23
CA ILE A 147 -12.08 -13.75 2.10
C ILE A 147 -12.69 -14.57 3.24
N GLY A 148 -13.35 -15.68 2.91
CA GLY A 148 -13.90 -16.61 3.90
C GLY A 148 -15.11 -16.08 4.68
N GLY A 149 -15.75 -14.99 4.23
CA GLY A 149 -16.95 -14.42 4.86
C GLY A 149 -16.70 -13.72 6.20
N GLY A 150 -15.46 -13.61 6.65
CA GLY A 150 -15.09 -13.00 7.93
C GLY A 150 -14.93 -11.49 7.87
N ARG A 151 -15.38 -10.77 8.91
CA ARG A 151 -15.13 -9.33 9.12
C ARG A 151 -13.81 -9.04 9.87
N SER A 152 -13.00 -10.05 10.15
CA SER A 152 -11.81 -9.94 11.02
C SER A 152 -10.52 -9.68 10.23
N GLY A 153 -9.64 -8.85 10.80
CA GLY A 153 -8.25 -8.71 10.36
C GLY A 153 -7.99 -7.65 9.29
N THR A 154 -8.65 -6.49 9.37
CA THR A 154 -8.31 -5.32 8.54
C THR A 154 -7.61 -4.27 9.37
N GLY A 155 -6.43 -3.88 8.94
CA GLY A 155 -5.65 -2.87 9.65
C GLY A 155 -4.44 -2.43 8.82
N VAL A 156 -4.11 -1.15 8.91
CA VAL A 156 -2.91 -0.61 8.30
C VAL A 156 -2.08 0.14 9.32
N LEU A 157 -0.80 -0.21 9.41
CA LEU A 157 0.19 0.58 10.15
C LEU A 157 1.03 1.32 9.12
N LEU A 158 1.06 2.66 9.14
CA LEU A 158 1.89 3.44 8.21
C LEU A 158 2.98 4.22 8.97
N LEU A 159 4.23 4.09 8.58
CA LEU A 159 5.36 4.73 9.25
C LEU A 159 6.21 5.45 8.20
N GLY A 160 6.60 6.72 8.40
CA GLY A 160 7.48 7.45 7.47
C GLY A 160 6.78 8.00 6.22
N TYR A 161 5.70 8.75 6.35
CA TYR A 161 4.99 9.25 5.17
C TYR A 161 5.72 10.40 4.47
N GLY A 162 5.89 10.32 3.13
CA GLY A 162 6.29 11.44 2.29
C GLY A 162 5.28 11.74 1.17
N SER A 163 5.08 13.02 0.84
CA SER A 163 4.30 13.41 -0.34
C SER A 163 4.68 14.76 -0.90
N SER A 164 4.59 14.93 -2.23
CA SER A 164 4.85 16.22 -2.89
C SER A 164 3.72 17.25 -2.71
N GLY A 165 2.52 16.81 -2.30
CA GLY A 165 1.32 17.67 -2.18
C GLY A 165 0.88 18.00 -0.76
N TRP A 166 1.49 17.39 0.26
CA TRP A 166 1.19 17.66 1.68
C TRP A 166 -0.28 17.46 2.12
N LYS A 167 -1.04 16.68 1.36
CA LYS A 167 -2.45 16.39 1.60
C LYS A 167 -2.65 14.90 1.63
N MET A 168 -2.43 14.30 2.80
CA MET A 168 -2.77 12.90 3.01
C MET A 168 -4.23 12.67 2.62
N MET A 169 -4.48 11.73 1.71
CA MET A 169 -5.82 11.35 1.30
C MET A 169 -6.13 9.95 1.80
N TYR A 170 -7.25 9.84 2.52
CA TYR A 170 -7.85 8.59 2.97
C TYR A 170 -9.13 8.38 2.17
N GLY A 171 -9.51 7.13 1.91
CA GLY A 171 -10.78 6.82 1.26
C GLY A 171 -11.98 7.22 2.12
N THR A 172 -11.89 7.04 3.45
CA THR A 172 -12.93 7.41 4.42
C THR A 172 -12.39 7.85 5.80
N ASP A 173 -13.22 8.49 6.62
CA ASP A 173 -12.87 8.88 8.00
C ASP A 173 -12.55 7.67 8.91
N ALA A 174 -13.21 6.53 8.68
CA ALA A 174 -12.96 5.32 9.45
C ALA A 174 -11.55 4.75 9.18
N GLU A 175 -11.05 4.89 7.96
CA GLU A 175 -9.70 4.49 7.57
C GLU A 175 -8.65 5.38 8.22
N ARG A 176 -8.90 6.69 8.28
CA ARG A 176 -8.06 7.63 9.03
C ARG A 176 -7.93 7.22 10.49
N GLN A 177 -9.02 6.76 11.12
CA GLN A 177 -8.99 6.31 12.53
C GLN A 177 -8.24 4.98 12.75
N ARG A 178 -8.08 4.18 11.69
CA ARG A 178 -7.39 2.87 11.73
C ARG A 178 -5.95 2.93 11.25
N SER A 179 -5.47 4.13 10.92
CA SER A 179 -4.12 4.37 10.42
C SER A 179 -3.32 5.13 11.47
N VAL A 180 -2.12 4.64 11.77
CA VAL A 180 -1.10 5.38 12.51
C VAL A 180 -0.14 5.94 11.48
N ILE A 181 0.28 7.21 11.61
CA ILE A 181 1.25 7.85 10.71
C ILE A 181 2.28 8.63 11.51
N LEU A 182 3.55 8.23 11.40
CA LEU A 182 4.71 8.99 11.88
C LEU A 182 5.29 9.81 10.71
N PRO A 183 5.09 11.13 10.64
CA PRO A 183 5.75 11.98 9.63
C PRO A 183 7.26 12.07 9.93
N GLU A 184 8.08 12.29 8.91
CA GLU A 184 9.52 12.45 9.09
C GLU A 184 9.86 13.87 9.56
N ARG A 185 10.95 14.10 10.30
CA ARG A 185 11.27 15.44 10.85
C ARG A 185 11.52 16.51 9.77
N LEU A 186 11.91 16.11 8.57
CA LEU A 186 12.10 17.03 7.42
C LEU A 186 10.78 17.55 6.86
N ASP A 187 9.67 17.01 7.36
CA ASP A 187 8.32 17.41 7.06
C ASP A 187 7.85 18.67 7.84
N PHE A 188 8.76 19.53 8.31
CA PHE A 188 8.38 20.74 9.05
C PHE A 188 9.22 21.94 8.61
N PRO A 189 8.60 23.10 8.31
CA PRO A 189 9.34 24.34 8.16
C PRO A 189 10.12 24.67 9.44
N PRO A 190 11.29 25.32 9.36
CA PRO A 190 12.00 25.79 10.55
C PRO A 190 11.10 26.74 11.37
N GLY A 191 10.84 26.40 12.64
CA GLY A 191 10.14 27.28 13.57
C GLY A 191 8.63 27.03 13.79
N GLU A 192 8.08 25.88 13.40
CA GLU A 192 6.72 25.50 13.87
C GLU A 192 6.65 25.40 15.40
N ASP A 193 5.60 26.00 15.96
CA ASP A 193 5.38 26.39 17.35
C ASP A 193 5.37 25.22 18.37
N ALA A 194 6.25 25.28 19.37
CA ALA A 194 6.35 24.30 20.46
C ALA A 194 5.12 24.24 21.39
N SER A 195 4.23 25.24 21.35
CA SER A 195 3.00 25.27 22.16
C SER A 195 1.84 24.46 21.57
N ARG A 196 1.94 24.10 20.28
CA ARG A 196 1.00 23.25 19.56
C ARG A 196 1.77 22.24 18.71
N PRO A 197 2.40 21.24 19.34
CA PRO A 197 3.08 20.20 18.58
C PRO A 197 2.05 19.53 17.66
N ARG A 198 2.22 19.67 16.35
CA ARG A 198 1.48 18.87 15.35
C ARG A 198 2.04 17.46 15.38
N GLY A 199 1.76 16.79 16.49
CA GLY A 199 2.24 15.47 16.82
C GLY A 199 1.55 14.38 16.02
N VAL A 200 2.18 13.21 16.08
CA VAL A 200 1.69 11.93 15.57
C VAL A 200 0.23 11.72 15.97
N SER A 201 -0.65 11.65 14.97
CA SER A 201 -2.05 11.30 15.15
C SER A 201 -2.19 9.78 14.98
N PHE A 202 -2.51 9.07 16.05
CA PHE A 202 -2.77 7.61 16.05
C PHE A 202 -4.28 7.34 16.08
N GLY A 203 -5.05 7.80 15.08
CA GLY A 203 -6.50 7.68 15.15
C GLY A 203 -7.09 8.31 16.44
N GLN A 204 -7.58 7.50 17.38
CA GLN A 204 -8.06 7.94 18.71
C GLN A 204 -6.95 8.14 19.76
N VAL A 205 -5.71 7.78 19.43
CA VAL A 205 -4.54 7.89 20.28
C VAL A 205 -3.68 9.09 19.84
N VAL A 206 -3.10 9.82 20.79
CA VAL A 206 -2.22 10.97 20.55
C VAL A 206 -1.01 10.79 21.46
N ILE A 207 0.20 10.86 20.92
CA ILE A 207 1.42 10.95 21.74
C ILE A 207 1.88 12.40 21.74
N ASP A 208 1.92 13.01 22.92
CA ASP A 208 2.36 14.39 23.06
C ASP A 208 3.89 14.52 23.10
N SER A 209 4.37 15.76 23.18
CA SER A 209 5.80 16.11 23.18
C SER A 209 6.59 15.57 24.38
N HIS A 210 5.92 15.05 25.42
CA HIS A 210 6.54 14.43 26.58
C HIS A 210 6.48 12.90 26.51
N GLY A 211 5.98 12.34 25.40
CA GLY A 211 5.82 10.90 25.23
C GLY A 211 4.59 10.33 25.94
N VAL A 212 3.65 11.17 26.38
CA VAL A 212 2.42 10.71 27.04
C VAL A 212 1.40 10.26 25.99
N VAL A 213 0.88 9.05 26.17
CA VAL A 213 -0.11 8.43 25.29
C VAL A 213 -1.52 8.79 25.77
N HIS A 214 -2.24 9.58 25.00
CA HIS A 214 -3.65 9.93 25.22
C HIS A 214 -4.51 9.06 24.32
N ALA A 215 -5.48 8.31 24.84
CA ALA A 215 -6.36 7.46 24.05
C ALA A 215 -7.82 7.64 24.47
N ARG A 216 -8.76 7.79 23.53
CA ARG A 216 -10.19 7.96 23.86
C ARG A 216 -10.90 6.68 24.30
N ASP A 217 -10.58 5.50 23.73
CA ASP A 217 -11.25 4.24 24.08
C ASP A 217 -10.25 3.06 24.18
N PHE A 218 -9.77 2.73 25.38
CA PHE A 218 -9.23 1.39 25.62
C PHE A 218 -10.39 0.44 25.94
N LYS A 219 -10.72 -0.48 25.03
CA LYS A 219 -11.47 -1.68 25.41
C LYS A 219 -10.51 -2.64 26.09
N LYS A 220 -10.75 -2.93 27.37
CA LYS A 220 -10.11 -4.04 28.09
C LYS A 220 -10.44 -5.31 27.31
N LEU A 221 -9.42 -6.06 26.87
CA LEU A 221 -9.65 -7.41 26.36
C LEU A 221 -10.19 -8.26 27.53
N PRO A 222 -11.20 -9.10 27.30
CA PRO A 222 -11.70 -9.99 28.35
C PRO A 222 -10.57 -10.91 28.83
N GLU A 223 -10.57 -11.16 30.14
CA GLU A 223 -9.63 -12.07 30.82
C GLU A 223 -9.79 -13.52 30.35
#